data_AF-A0A1J4J178-F1
#
_entry.id   AF-A0A1J4J178-F1
#
_cell.length_a   1.000
_cell.length_b   1.000
_cell.length_c   1.000
_cell.angle_alpha   90.00
_cell.angle_beta   90.00
_cell.angle_gamma   90.00
#
_symmetry.space_group_name_H-M   'P 1'
#
loop_
_entity.id
_entity.type
_entity.pdbx_description
1 polymer ?
#
loop_
_entity_poly.entity_id
_entity_poly.type
_entity_poly.pdbx_seq_one_letter_code
_entity_poly.pdbx_strand_id
1 'polypeptide(L)'
;MMNTLIGYDEFTQKITKLRNLQRMVISIMSCEEKQLLDQIGRLFDYFRTISISSDFEIFEGFLYLLVSLSIDFIISQKNQLSIYLAILKELISKHSMTELFHQSTLFQIFRANKHFILFLLENRAMDISLIKNILSTRKSKHNFFLFFAREIKEAYPELYKKRRKQYIEKYGIGTWKEERNKQKLTKYEIRREIHSQEEIAKIISVDDLDSFLHYISRTDNFSLNYIIKPSLYENNRDIKNQKKGISLLEYSMVSGSIKIFRFLWLKKAEYFNSSHKYSIIGGNYEIIHIIEEESNYTFDRNLMHIAIQYYRNDVYAYILNSLLKTLPTVSQILDFLSSNPINNYEIISELLIKQDPQGIDINQEKMILELKDMIIKYGLNAQRLFVSFFYSFILQQPNIDVNTKETICCFCSRLSSILTWHFSPIFIIPHCIMLATMVIMRLLNCF
;
A
#
# COMPACT_ATOMS: atom_id res chain seq x y z
N MET A 1 -17.03 -28.75 -25.22
CA MET A 1 -16.19 -29.11 -24.06
C MET A 1 -15.73 -27.81 -23.45
N MET A 2 -16.10 -27.51 -22.20
CA MET A 2 -15.52 -26.36 -21.50
C MET A 2 -14.01 -26.59 -21.42
N ASN A 3 -13.22 -25.72 -22.05
CA ASN A 3 -11.77 -25.74 -21.87
C ASN A 3 -11.51 -25.35 -20.42
N THR A 4 -11.21 -26.34 -19.57
CA THR A 4 -10.75 -26.09 -18.20
C THR A 4 -9.48 -25.25 -18.28
N LEU A 5 -9.50 -24.09 -17.63
CA LEU A 5 -8.38 -23.17 -17.62
C LEU A 5 -7.13 -23.85 -17.02
N ILE A 6 -6.01 -23.81 -17.74
CA ILE A 6 -4.77 -24.45 -17.29
C ILE A 6 -4.26 -23.72 -16.05
N GLY A 7 -4.01 -24.47 -14.97
CA GLY A 7 -3.47 -23.93 -13.71
C GLY A 7 -4.47 -23.13 -12.87
N TYR A 8 -5.77 -23.19 -13.15
CA TYR A 8 -6.77 -22.45 -12.38
C TYR A 8 -6.89 -22.92 -10.93
N ASP A 9 -6.80 -24.22 -10.68
CA ASP A 9 -6.80 -24.75 -9.31
C ASP A 9 -5.59 -24.24 -8.50
N GLU A 10 -4.41 -24.21 -9.13
CA GLU A 10 -3.20 -23.65 -8.50
C GLU A 10 -3.37 -22.14 -8.23
N PHE A 11 -3.90 -21.39 -9.20
CA PHE A 11 -4.17 -19.97 -9.08
C PHE A 11 -5.14 -19.65 -7.94
N THR A 12 -6.26 -20.37 -7.85
CA THR A 12 -7.27 -20.18 -6.80
C THR A 12 -6.76 -20.60 -5.43
N GLN A 13 -5.96 -21.67 -5.33
CA GLN A 13 -5.26 -22.05 -4.11
C GLN A 13 -4.32 -20.93 -3.65
N LYS A 14 -3.59 -20.30 -4.57
CA LYS A 14 -2.66 -19.21 -4.23
C LYS A 14 -3.38 -17.97 -3.71
N ILE A 15 -4.45 -17.54 -4.38
CA ILE A 15 -5.32 -16.46 -3.90
C ILE A 15 -5.88 -16.79 -2.51
N THR A 16 -6.32 -18.04 -2.30
CA THR A 16 -6.89 -18.47 -1.02
C THR A 16 -5.86 -18.41 0.11
N LYS A 17 -4.61 -18.84 -0.13
CA LYS A 17 -3.52 -18.71 0.84
C LYS A 17 -3.26 -17.25 1.20
N LEU A 18 -3.18 -16.35 0.21
CA LEU A 18 -2.96 -14.91 0.42
C LEU A 18 -4.13 -14.22 1.13
N ARG A 19 -5.37 -14.62 0.82
CA ARG A 19 -6.57 -14.19 1.55
C ARG A 19 -6.51 -14.58 3.02
N ASN A 20 -6.12 -15.82 3.31
CA ASN A 20 -5.98 -16.27 4.70
C ASN A 20 -4.91 -15.47 5.44
N LEU A 21 -3.75 -15.24 4.80
CA LEU A 21 -2.69 -14.37 5.34
C LEU A 21 -3.20 -12.95 5.62
N GLN A 22 -3.96 -12.35 4.70
CA GLN A 22 -4.59 -11.05 4.89
C GLN A 22 -5.50 -11.03 6.12
N ARG A 23 -6.42 -12.01 6.22
CA ARG A 23 -7.34 -12.12 7.36
C ARG A 23 -6.59 -12.25 8.69
N MET A 24 -5.51 -13.03 8.72
CA MET A 24 -4.69 -13.19 9.92
C MET A 24 -4.00 -11.88 10.32
N VAL A 25 -3.38 -11.16 9.37
CA VAL A 25 -2.75 -9.85 9.67
C VAL A 25 -3.79 -8.83 10.13
N ILE A 26 -4.94 -8.74 9.46
CA ILE A 26 -6.05 -7.87 9.87
C ILE A 26 -6.53 -8.24 11.28
N SER A 27 -6.71 -9.53 11.58
CA SER A 27 -7.12 -10.02 12.89
C SER A 27 -6.12 -9.63 13.99
N ILE A 28 -4.82 -9.72 13.73
CA ILE A 28 -3.77 -9.27 14.67
C ILE A 28 -3.91 -7.77 14.94
N MET A 29 -4.15 -6.97 13.90
CA MET A 29 -4.22 -5.51 13.98
C MET A 29 -5.51 -4.98 14.63
N SER A 30 -6.56 -5.81 14.70
CA SER A 30 -7.85 -5.45 15.31
C SER A 30 -8.11 -6.12 16.66
N CYS A 31 -7.28 -7.08 17.09
CA CYS A 31 -7.49 -7.80 18.35
C CYS A 31 -7.15 -6.95 19.58
N GLU A 32 -7.60 -7.42 20.75
CA GLU A 32 -7.21 -6.85 22.04
C GLU A 32 -5.78 -7.24 22.41
N GLU A 33 -5.09 -6.41 23.20
CA GLU A 33 -3.68 -6.63 23.61
C GLU A 33 -3.44 -8.01 24.22
N LYS A 34 -4.40 -8.53 25.01
CA LYS A 34 -4.33 -9.87 25.63
C LYS A 34 -4.29 -11.03 24.62
N GLN A 35 -4.80 -10.83 23.41
CA GLN A 35 -4.86 -11.83 22.34
C GLN A 35 -3.71 -11.68 21.33
N LEU A 36 -2.97 -10.57 21.38
CA LEU A 36 -2.01 -10.18 20.35
C LEU A 36 -0.93 -11.24 20.12
N LEU A 37 -0.33 -11.75 21.19
CA LEU A 37 0.74 -12.76 21.09
C LEU A 37 0.25 -14.08 20.49
N ASP A 38 -0.96 -14.52 20.86
CA ASP A 38 -1.56 -15.74 20.32
C ASP A 38 -1.84 -15.60 18.81
N GLN A 39 -2.42 -14.46 18.40
CA GLN A 39 -2.70 -14.19 16.98
C GLN A 39 -1.43 -14.10 16.13
N ILE A 40 -0.36 -13.48 16.65
CA ILE A 40 0.96 -13.47 15.99
C ILE A 40 1.52 -14.89 15.89
N GLY A 41 1.43 -15.68 16.97
CA GLY A 41 1.85 -17.08 16.99
C GLY A 41 1.17 -17.90 15.90
N ARG A 42 -0.16 -17.78 15.77
CA ARG A 42 -0.95 -18.45 14.71
C ARG A 42 -0.47 -18.06 13.32
N LEU A 43 -0.17 -16.79 13.06
CA LEU A 43 0.36 -16.35 11.77
C LEU A 43 1.70 -17.04 11.45
N PHE A 44 2.59 -17.15 12.45
CA PHE A 44 3.89 -17.79 12.27
C PHE A 44 3.77 -19.32 12.11
N ASP A 45 2.85 -19.96 12.81
CA ASP A 45 2.48 -21.36 12.57
C ASP A 45 1.95 -21.56 11.15
N TYR A 46 1.15 -20.62 10.66
CA TYR A 46 0.63 -20.68 9.30
C TYR A 46 1.73 -20.51 8.25
N PHE A 47 2.73 -19.64 8.47
CA PHE A 47 3.92 -19.55 7.59
C PHE A 47 4.64 -20.90 7.45
N ARG A 48 4.79 -21.62 8.56
CA ARG A 48 5.37 -22.97 8.57
C ARG A 48 4.48 -23.96 7.83
N THR A 49 3.17 -23.91 8.10
CA THR A 49 2.17 -24.82 7.51
C THR A 49 2.14 -24.72 5.99
N ILE A 50 2.16 -23.50 5.44
CA ILE A 50 2.17 -23.29 3.99
C ILE A 50 3.57 -23.35 3.38
N SER A 51 4.61 -23.58 4.21
CA SER A 51 6.02 -23.55 3.81
C SER A 51 6.35 -22.29 2.99
N ILE A 52 6.07 -21.10 3.55
CA ILE A 52 6.10 -19.84 2.79
C ILE A 52 7.43 -19.59 2.07
N SER A 53 8.56 -20.03 2.62
CA SER A 53 9.89 -19.91 2.02
C SER A 53 10.09 -20.77 0.76
N SER A 54 9.26 -21.79 0.57
CA SER A 54 9.32 -22.71 -0.59
C SER A 54 8.40 -22.29 -1.74
N ASP A 55 7.48 -21.34 -1.50
CA ASP A 55 6.54 -20.84 -2.50
C ASP A 55 6.82 -19.35 -2.76
N PHE A 56 7.73 -19.09 -3.71
CA PHE A 56 8.21 -17.74 -4.02
C PHE A 56 7.06 -16.77 -4.31
N GLU A 57 6.04 -17.20 -5.05
CA GLU A 57 4.95 -16.32 -5.48
C GLU A 57 4.01 -15.96 -4.32
N ILE A 58 3.74 -16.91 -3.42
CA ILE A 58 3.01 -16.62 -2.18
C ILE A 58 3.82 -15.72 -1.26
N PHE A 59 5.13 -15.97 -1.14
CA PHE A 59 5.98 -15.13 -0.29
C PHE A 59 6.03 -13.70 -0.84
N GLU A 60 6.28 -13.52 -2.14
CA GLU A 60 6.27 -12.21 -2.79
C GLU A 60 4.92 -11.50 -2.59
N GLY A 61 3.82 -12.22 -2.82
CA GLY A 61 2.47 -11.67 -2.63
C GLY A 61 2.21 -11.24 -1.20
N PHE A 62 2.70 -12.02 -0.23
CA PHE A 62 2.60 -11.66 1.18
C PHE A 62 3.43 -10.41 1.53
N LEU A 63 4.62 -10.23 0.95
CA LEU A 63 5.41 -9.02 1.19
C LEU A 63 4.70 -7.77 0.64
N TYR A 64 4.09 -7.86 -0.54
CA TYR A 64 3.29 -6.77 -1.10
C TYR A 64 2.03 -6.47 -0.27
N LEU A 65 1.34 -7.52 0.19
CA LEU A 65 0.21 -7.41 1.11
C LEU A 65 0.60 -6.69 2.40
N LEU A 66 1.71 -7.09 3.02
CA LEU A 66 2.21 -6.49 4.25
C LEU A 66 2.50 -4.99 4.08
N VAL A 67 3.08 -4.60 2.93
CA VAL A 67 3.29 -3.19 2.59
C VAL A 67 1.98 -2.44 2.42
N SER A 68 1.00 -3.00 1.70
CA SER A 68 -0.28 -2.31 1.49
C SER A 68 -1.05 -2.17 2.81
N LEU A 69 -1.19 -3.22 3.61
CA LEU A 69 -1.83 -3.14 4.93
C LEU A 69 -1.14 -2.09 5.82
N SER A 70 0.19 -2.00 5.81
CA SER A 70 0.92 -1.00 6.60
C SER A 70 0.70 0.47 6.20
N ILE A 71 0.05 0.71 5.06
CA ILE A 71 -0.20 2.05 4.51
C ILE A 71 -1.70 2.35 4.46
N ASP A 72 -2.49 1.38 4.05
CA ASP A 72 -3.91 1.54 3.71
C ASP A 72 -4.84 0.96 4.78
N PHE A 73 -4.36 0.09 5.68
CA PHE A 73 -5.19 -0.43 6.78
C PHE A 73 -5.07 0.47 8.03
N ILE A 74 -6.00 1.41 8.15
CA ILE A 74 -5.99 2.44 9.19
C ILE A 74 -6.87 2.01 10.38
N ILE A 75 -6.24 1.85 11.54
CA ILE A 75 -6.90 1.66 12.84
C ILE A 75 -6.36 2.72 13.82
N SER A 76 -7.14 3.09 14.83
CA SER A 76 -6.72 4.03 15.90
C SER A 76 -5.73 3.41 16.94
N GLN A 77 -5.32 2.15 16.77
CA GLN A 77 -4.53 1.44 17.79
C GLN A 77 -3.06 1.91 17.89
N LYS A 78 -2.57 1.98 19.13
CA LYS A 78 -1.14 2.16 19.44
C LYS A 78 -0.36 0.92 18.99
N ASN A 79 0.93 1.10 18.64
CA ASN A 79 1.89 0.02 18.34
C ASN A 79 1.81 -0.70 16.98
N GLN A 80 1.00 -0.23 16.03
CA GLN A 80 0.88 -0.83 14.68
C GLN A 80 2.20 -1.14 13.98
N LEU A 81 3.12 -0.16 13.97
CA LEU A 81 4.42 -0.35 13.32
C LEU A 81 5.18 -1.52 13.95
N SER A 82 5.15 -1.65 15.29
CA SER A 82 5.88 -2.71 15.98
C SER A 82 5.41 -4.11 15.60
N ILE A 83 4.10 -4.29 15.35
CA ILE A 83 3.52 -5.56 14.89
C ILE A 83 4.08 -5.91 13.51
N TYR A 84 4.02 -4.97 12.56
CA TYR A 84 4.57 -5.19 11.23
C TYR A 84 6.09 -5.47 11.26
N LEU A 85 6.85 -4.77 12.10
CA LEU A 85 8.28 -5.01 12.26
C LEU A 85 8.57 -6.38 12.89
N ALA A 86 7.73 -6.87 13.79
CA ALA A 86 7.84 -8.22 14.34
C ALA A 86 7.61 -9.28 13.26
N ILE A 87 6.60 -9.10 12.40
CA ILE A 87 6.35 -9.97 11.24
C ILE A 87 7.56 -9.97 10.30
N LEU A 88 8.08 -8.78 9.93
CA LEU A 88 9.27 -8.68 9.08
C LEU A 88 10.50 -9.35 9.72
N LYS A 89 10.69 -9.21 11.03
CA LYS A 89 11.79 -9.87 11.76
C LYS A 89 11.68 -11.39 11.67
N GLU A 90 10.48 -11.94 11.82
CA GLU A 90 10.25 -13.39 11.66
C GLU A 90 10.60 -13.84 10.24
N LEU A 91 10.12 -13.14 9.21
CA LEU A 91 10.41 -13.47 7.81
C LEU A 91 11.92 -13.44 7.50
N ILE A 92 12.66 -12.45 8.02
CA ILE A 92 14.11 -12.35 7.87
C ILE A 92 14.82 -13.51 8.59
N SER A 93 14.47 -13.76 9.85
CA SER A 93 15.26 -14.64 10.71
C SER A 93 14.88 -16.12 10.63
N LYS A 94 13.65 -16.46 10.23
CA LYS A 94 13.12 -17.83 10.22
C LYS A 94 12.69 -18.34 8.86
N HIS A 95 12.52 -17.45 7.87
CA HIS A 95 12.02 -17.82 6.54
C HIS A 95 12.95 -17.39 5.40
N SER A 96 14.23 -17.14 5.67
CA SER A 96 15.27 -16.90 4.64
C SER A 96 14.91 -15.80 3.62
N MET A 97 14.14 -14.79 4.03
CA MET A 97 13.68 -13.73 3.11
C MET A 97 14.83 -13.07 2.35
N THR A 98 15.97 -12.84 3.00
CA THR A 98 17.15 -12.19 2.39
C THR A 98 17.96 -13.10 1.46
N GLU A 99 17.78 -14.42 1.57
CA GLU A 99 18.41 -15.41 0.69
C GLU A 99 17.57 -15.59 -0.58
N LEU A 100 16.24 -15.58 -0.42
CA LEU A 100 15.28 -15.76 -1.52
C LEU A 100 15.12 -14.50 -2.38
N PHE A 101 15.12 -13.32 -1.76
CA PHE A 101 14.89 -12.05 -2.46
C PHE A 101 16.17 -11.23 -2.51
N HIS A 102 16.60 -10.89 -3.73
CA HIS A 102 17.67 -9.92 -3.91
C HIS A 102 17.28 -8.56 -3.31
N GLN A 103 18.24 -7.86 -2.72
CA GLN A 103 18.01 -6.58 -2.04
C GLN A 103 17.31 -5.51 -2.90
N SER A 104 17.54 -5.51 -4.22
CA SER A 104 16.84 -4.60 -5.13
C SER A 104 15.36 -4.94 -5.26
N THR A 105 14.99 -6.22 -5.26
CA THR A 105 13.60 -6.69 -5.25
C THR A 105 12.93 -6.28 -3.95
N LEU A 106 13.57 -6.56 -2.80
CA LEU A 106 13.07 -6.10 -1.49
C LEU A 106 12.87 -4.58 -1.48
N PHE A 107 13.84 -3.83 -1.99
CA PHE A 107 13.71 -2.38 -2.11
C PHE A 107 12.48 -1.98 -2.94
N GLN A 108 12.24 -2.60 -4.09
CA GLN A 108 11.09 -2.28 -4.93
C GLN A 108 9.74 -2.60 -4.28
N ILE A 109 9.66 -3.71 -3.54
CA ILE A 109 8.48 -4.08 -2.76
C ILE A 109 8.24 -3.03 -1.66
N PHE A 110 9.27 -2.75 -0.86
CA PHE A 110 9.18 -1.94 0.34
C PHE A 110 9.26 -0.43 0.12
N ARG A 111 9.59 0.06 -1.08
CA ARG A 111 9.77 1.51 -1.37
C ARG A 111 8.59 2.40 -1.03
N ALA A 112 7.39 1.83 -0.91
CA ALA A 112 6.18 2.55 -0.51
C ALA A 112 6.21 2.95 0.96
N ASN A 113 6.84 2.13 1.81
CA ASN A 113 6.90 2.30 3.25
C ASN A 113 8.35 2.55 3.68
N LYS A 114 8.68 3.82 3.94
CA LYS A 114 10.03 4.21 4.36
C LYS A 114 10.44 3.67 5.73
N HIS A 115 9.50 3.34 6.61
CA HIS A 115 9.80 2.71 7.90
C HIS A 115 10.27 1.28 7.70
N PHE A 116 9.67 0.54 6.77
CA PHE A 116 10.14 -0.80 6.42
C PHE A 116 11.53 -0.76 5.76
N ILE A 117 11.78 0.20 4.86
CA ILE A 117 13.13 0.38 4.31
C ILE A 117 14.15 0.67 5.43
N LEU A 118 13.83 1.57 6.37
CA LEU A 118 14.71 1.87 7.51
C LEU A 118 14.99 0.61 8.33
N PHE A 119 13.96 -0.15 8.66
CA PHE A 119 14.10 -1.41 9.40
C PHE A 119 14.99 -2.42 8.66
N LEU A 120 14.85 -2.56 7.34
CA LEU A 120 15.66 -3.48 6.54
C LEU A 120 17.13 -3.05 6.49
N LEU A 121 17.42 -1.75 6.45
CA LEU A 121 18.79 -1.24 6.55
C LEU A 121 19.41 -1.56 7.92
N GLU A 122 18.65 -1.35 9.00
CA GLU A 122 19.11 -1.60 10.37
C GLU A 122 19.39 -3.08 10.64
N ASN A 123 18.61 -3.97 10.03
CA ASN A 123 18.80 -5.42 10.13
C ASN A 123 19.77 -5.98 9.07
N ARG A 124 20.45 -5.12 8.30
CA ARG A 124 21.39 -5.50 7.22
C ARG A 124 20.76 -6.40 6.15
N ALA A 125 19.44 -6.36 6.01
CA ALA A 125 18.70 -7.04 4.94
C ALA A 125 18.75 -6.26 3.61
N MET A 126 19.31 -5.04 3.64
CA MET A 126 19.39 -4.14 2.51
C MET A 126 20.62 -3.25 2.64
N ASP A 127 21.31 -2.98 1.54
CA ASP A 127 22.43 -2.04 1.51
C ASP A 127 22.00 -0.59 1.25
N ILE A 128 22.67 0.35 1.92
CA ILE A 128 22.39 1.79 1.83
C ILE A 128 22.67 2.38 0.43
N SER A 129 23.44 1.69 -0.41
CA SER A 129 23.69 2.09 -1.81
C SER A 129 22.41 2.15 -2.66
N LEU A 130 21.38 1.36 -2.33
CA LEU A 130 20.10 1.41 -3.03
C LEU A 130 19.41 2.78 -2.83
N ILE A 131 19.48 3.32 -1.62
CA ILE A 131 19.02 4.68 -1.32
C ILE A 131 19.84 5.72 -2.10
N LYS A 132 21.17 5.57 -2.11
CA LYS A 132 22.07 6.46 -2.88
C LYS A 132 21.68 6.50 -4.35
N ASN A 133 21.42 5.36 -4.99
CA ASN A 133 21.08 5.29 -6.41
C ASN A 133 19.80 6.08 -6.72
N ILE A 134 18.79 5.98 -5.87
CA ILE A 134 17.52 6.72 -6.01
C ILE A 134 17.74 8.22 -5.86
N LEU A 135 18.52 8.59 -4.85
CA LEU A 135 18.90 9.96 -4.59
C LEU A 135 19.90 10.51 -5.59
N SER A 136 20.39 9.73 -6.55
CA SER A 136 21.15 10.24 -7.69
C SER A 136 20.25 10.64 -8.85
N THR A 137 18.99 10.17 -8.88
CA THR A 137 18.04 10.50 -9.95
C THR A 137 17.48 11.92 -9.82
N ARG A 138 17.20 12.58 -10.96
CA ARG A 138 16.63 13.95 -11.00
C ARG A 138 15.23 14.05 -10.38
N LYS A 139 14.49 12.94 -10.26
CA LYS A 139 13.12 12.87 -9.71
C LYS A 139 13.08 12.56 -8.20
N SER A 140 14.22 12.53 -7.51
CA SER A 140 14.26 12.12 -6.10
C SER A 140 13.42 13.05 -5.21
N LYS A 141 12.48 12.49 -4.46
CA LYS A 141 11.58 13.24 -3.57
C LYS A 141 12.35 13.77 -2.35
N HIS A 142 12.35 15.10 -2.15
CA HIS A 142 13.00 15.77 -1.01
C HIS A 142 12.65 15.13 0.34
N ASN A 143 11.39 14.74 0.53
CA ASN A 143 10.93 14.09 1.76
C ASN A 143 11.63 12.73 2.02
N PHE A 144 12.00 12.00 0.98
CA PHE A 144 12.73 10.73 1.12
C PHE A 144 14.16 11.00 1.59
N PHE A 145 14.83 12.00 1.01
CA PHE A 145 16.15 12.45 1.47
C PHE A 145 16.10 12.90 2.94
N LEU A 146 15.11 13.72 3.31
CA LEU A 146 14.98 14.21 4.69
C LEU A 146 14.75 13.09 5.70
N PHE A 147 13.95 12.08 5.34
CA PHE A 147 13.69 10.95 6.22
C PHE A 147 14.97 10.13 6.49
N PHE A 148 15.75 9.83 5.46
CA PHE A 148 17.01 9.07 5.55
C PHE A 148 18.26 9.96 5.77
N ALA A 149 18.06 11.21 6.17
CA ALA A 149 19.14 12.20 6.23
C ALA A 149 20.31 11.77 7.13
N ARG A 150 20.03 11.01 8.21
CA ARG A 150 21.04 10.50 9.14
C ARG A 150 21.88 9.43 8.46
N GLU A 151 21.23 8.41 7.92
CA GLU A 151 21.86 7.24 7.30
C GLU A 151 22.70 7.69 6.09
N ILE A 152 22.21 8.66 5.31
CA ILE A 152 22.95 9.24 4.18
C ILE A 152 24.12 10.09 4.64
N LYS A 153 23.99 10.85 5.73
CA LYS A 153 25.09 11.66 6.27
C LYS A 153 26.24 10.79 6.75
N GLU A 154 25.92 9.66 7.38
CA GLU A 154 26.91 8.69 7.88
C GLU A 154 27.58 7.94 6.73
N ALA A 155 26.79 7.38 5.79
CA ALA A 155 27.33 6.57 4.70
C ALA A 155 27.91 7.39 3.52
N TYR A 156 27.33 8.55 3.21
CA TYR A 156 27.66 9.36 2.02
C TYR A 156 27.71 10.88 2.34
N PRO A 157 28.70 11.36 3.11
CA PRO A 157 28.76 12.76 3.57
C PRO A 157 28.69 13.80 2.46
N GLU A 158 29.34 13.55 1.32
CA GLU A 158 29.36 14.48 0.18
C GLU A 158 28.01 14.55 -0.53
N LEU A 159 27.31 13.42 -0.70
CA LEU A 159 25.95 13.40 -1.23
C LEU A 159 25.01 14.17 -0.30
N TYR A 160 25.14 13.97 1.02
CA TYR A 160 24.38 14.70 2.02
C TYR A 160 24.61 16.21 1.92
N LYS A 161 25.87 16.68 1.85
CA LYS A 161 26.19 18.10 1.68
C LYS A 161 25.57 18.68 0.41
N LYS A 162 25.70 17.97 -0.72
CA LYS A 162 25.12 18.38 -2.01
C LYS A 162 23.59 18.49 -1.93
N ARG A 163 22.91 17.47 -1.43
CA ARG A 163 21.44 17.44 -1.32
C ARG A 163 20.91 18.46 -0.32
N ARG A 164 21.61 18.66 0.80
CA ARG A 164 21.33 19.73 1.75
C ARG A 164 21.41 21.11 1.10
N LYS A 165 22.47 21.39 0.34
CA LYS A 165 22.63 22.68 -0.36
C LYS A 165 21.46 22.92 -1.32
N GLN A 166 21.12 21.93 -2.16
CA GLN A 166 19.97 22.00 -3.07
C GLN A 166 18.64 22.23 -2.35
N TYR A 167 18.45 21.60 -1.19
CA TYR A 167 17.24 21.80 -0.38
C TYR A 167 17.16 23.23 0.15
N ILE A 168 18.26 23.75 0.72
CA ILE A 168 18.34 25.13 1.24
C ILE A 168 18.13 26.15 0.12
N GLU A 169 18.73 25.95 -1.05
CA GLU A 169 18.53 26.83 -2.22
C GLU A 169 17.07 26.87 -2.67
N LYS A 170 16.35 25.74 -2.58
CA LYS A 170 14.95 25.64 -3.02
C LYS A 170 13.94 26.13 -1.99
N TYR A 171 14.17 25.86 -0.71
CA TYR A 171 13.18 26.07 0.36
C TYR A 171 13.62 27.06 1.44
N GLY A 172 14.84 27.58 1.38
CA GLY A 172 15.41 28.50 2.36
C GLY A 172 16.06 27.81 3.56
N ILE A 173 16.95 28.55 4.24
CA ILE A 173 17.71 28.06 5.39
C ILE A 173 16.85 27.89 6.65
N GLY A 174 15.78 28.68 6.80
CA GLY A 174 14.83 28.60 7.92
C GLY A 174 14.14 27.24 7.95
N THR A 175 13.55 26.84 6.83
CA THR A 175 12.91 25.53 6.62
C THR A 175 13.84 24.36 6.97
N TRP A 176 15.11 24.43 6.54
CA TRP A 176 16.10 23.41 6.91
C TRP A 176 16.40 23.38 8.41
N LYS A 177 16.52 24.54 9.07
CA LYS A 177 16.78 24.60 10.52
C LYS A 177 15.60 24.04 11.31
N GLU A 178 14.36 24.33 10.91
CA GLU A 178 13.16 23.76 11.51
C GLU A 178 13.12 22.24 11.38
N GLU A 179 13.30 21.72 10.15
CA GLU A 179 13.34 20.27 9.92
C GLU A 179 14.50 19.59 10.66
N ARG A 180 15.68 20.22 10.70
CA ARG A 180 16.81 19.73 11.48
C ARG A 180 16.53 19.76 12.98
N ASN A 181 15.87 20.79 13.50
CA ASN A 181 15.53 20.88 14.91
C ASN A 181 14.47 19.83 15.27
N LYS A 182 13.47 19.61 14.41
CA LYS A 182 12.55 18.46 14.50
C LYS A 182 13.26 17.10 14.41
N GLN A 183 14.44 17.01 13.81
CA GLN A 183 15.24 15.78 13.79
C GLN A 183 16.24 15.68 14.96
N LYS A 184 16.64 16.82 15.56
CA LYS A 184 17.59 16.90 16.69
C LYS A 184 16.90 16.74 18.05
N LEU A 185 15.70 17.30 18.19
CA LEU A 185 14.87 17.21 19.41
C LEU A 185 14.32 15.80 19.63
N THR A 186 14.48 14.91 18.65
CA THR A 186 13.74 13.67 18.57
C THR A 186 14.68 12.49 18.71
N LYS A 187 14.53 11.79 19.84
CA LYS A 187 15.05 10.43 19.98
C LYS A 187 14.58 9.62 18.77
N TYR A 188 15.39 8.63 18.39
CA TYR A 188 15.10 7.57 17.41
C TYR A 188 13.62 7.10 17.37
N GLU A 189 12.93 7.22 18.49
CA GLU A 189 11.51 7.02 18.75
C GLU A 189 10.54 7.75 17.80
N ILE A 190 10.77 9.00 17.36
CA ILE A 190 9.75 9.73 16.57
C ILE A 190 9.62 9.22 15.13
N ARG A 191 10.68 8.61 14.58
CA ARG A 191 10.58 7.88 13.30
C ARG A 191 9.77 6.59 13.45
N ARG A 192 9.46 6.16 14.67
CA ARG A 192 8.55 5.03 14.91
C ARG A 192 7.08 5.47 14.93
N GLU A 193 6.81 6.78 14.98
CA GLU A 193 5.47 7.30 14.77
C GLU A 193 5.17 7.36 13.26
N ILE A 194 4.04 6.81 12.85
CA ILE A 194 3.65 6.70 11.44
C ILE A 194 2.80 7.88 10.95
N HIS A 195 2.24 8.69 11.86
CA HIS A 195 1.30 9.77 11.56
C HIS A 195 1.85 11.16 11.88
N SER A 196 0.98 12.18 11.78
CA SER A 196 1.33 13.57 12.12
C SER A 196 1.77 13.71 13.58
N GLN A 197 2.71 14.62 13.80
CA GLN A 197 3.24 14.95 15.12
C GLN A 197 2.56 16.17 15.74
N GLU A 198 1.67 16.83 15.00
CA GLU A 198 0.92 17.96 15.51
C GLU A 198 0.01 17.53 16.65
N GLU A 199 0.01 18.29 17.74
CA GLU A 199 -0.77 17.98 18.94
C GLU A 199 -2.27 17.82 18.61
N ILE A 200 -2.81 18.72 17.78
CA ILE A 200 -4.20 18.65 17.34
C ILE A 200 -4.52 17.36 16.57
N ALA A 201 -3.56 16.84 15.79
CA ALA A 201 -3.74 15.57 15.09
C ALA A 201 -3.75 14.40 16.10
N LYS A 202 -2.89 14.42 17.11
CA LYS A 202 -2.88 13.40 18.17
C LYS A 202 -4.18 13.40 18.96
N ILE A 203 -4.71 14.58 19.28
CA ILE A 203 -6.01 14.75 19.95
C ILE A 203 -7.14 14.18 19.08
N ILE A 204 -7.17 14.54 17.79
CA ILE A 204 -8.17 14.01 16.87
C ILE A 204 -8.09 12.49 16.77
N SER A 205 -6.90 11.90 16.63
CA SER A 205 -6.74 10.44 16.43
C SER A 205 -7.29 9.56 17.55
N VAL A 206 -7.43 10.11 18.76
CA VAL A 206 -7.98 9.40 19.94
C VAL A 206 -9.42 9.83 20.26
N ASP A 207 -10.01 10.69 19.43
CA ASP A 207 -11.36 11.26 19.57
C ASP A 207 -11.63 11.91 20.94
N ASP A 208 -10.62 12.62 21.48
CA ASP A 208 -10.71 13.33 22.76
C ASP A 208 -11.24 14.76 22.55
N LEU A 209 -12.57 14.89 22.64
CA LEU A 209 -13.26 16.16 22.46
C LEU A 209 -12.89 17.21 23.52
N ASP A 210 -12.65 16.81 24.76
CA ASP A 210 -12.35 17.77 25.85
C ASP A 210 -10.96 18.40 25.63
N SER A 211 -9.96 17.57 25.31
CA SER A 211 -8.63 18.06 24.93
C SER A 211 -8.69 18.90 23.65
N PHE A 212 -9.56 18.56 22.70
CA PHE A 212 -9.76 19.34 21.48
C PHE A 212 -10.30 20.74 21.80
N LEU A 213 -11.36 20.83 22.62
CA LEU A 213 -11.96 22.09 23.03
C LEU A 213 -10.98 22.97 23.80
N HIS A 214 -10.21 22.36 24.72
CA HIS A 214 -9.15 23.06 25.44
C HIS A 214 -8.04 23.57 24.52
N TYR A 215 -7.63 22.76 23.53
CA TYR A 215 -6.61 23.15 22.55
C TYR A 215 -7.05 24.35 21.70
N ILE A 216 -8.30 24.35 21.20
CA ILE A 216 -8.79 25.44 20.37
C ILE A 216 -9.05 26.71 21.19
N SER A 217 -9.48 26.60 22.46
CA SER A 217 -9.78 27.77 23.30
C SER A 217 -8.53 28.52 23.75
N ARG A 218 -7.41 27.82 23.95
CA ARG A 218 -6.12 28.43 24.33
C ARG A 218 -5.32 28.96 23.14
N THR A 219 -5.76 28.69 21.92
CA THR A 219 -5.04 29.10 20.70
C THR A 219 -5.72 30.33 20.11
N ASP A 220 -5.08 31.48 20.23
CA ASP A 220 -5.62 32.75 19.73
C ASP A 220 -5.96 32.66 18.23
N ASN A 221 -7.19 33.07 17.89
CA ASN A 221 -7.70 33.08 16.52
C ASN A 221 -7.63 31.71 15.81
N PHE A 222 -7.85 30.61 16.54
CA PHE A 222 -7.87 29.28 15.94
C PHE A 222 -8.98 29.15 14.87
N SER A 223 -8.60 28.68 13.68
CA SER A 223 -9.54 28.41 12.60
C SER A 223 -9.99 26.95 12.64
N LEU A 224 -11.30 26.70 12.61
CA LEU A 224 -11.85 25.34 12.46
C LEU A 224 -11.55 24.72 11.09
N ASN A 225 -11.17 25.55 10.11
CA ASN A 225 -10.72 25.12 8.79
C ASN A 225 -9.19 24.97 8.74
N TYR A 226 -8.54 24.83 9.90
CA TYR A 226 -7.11 24.57 9.99
C TYR A 226 -6.72 23.33 9.19
N ILE A 227 -5.55 23.41 8.57
CA ILE A 227 -4.97 22.36 7.76
C ILE A 227 -3.76 21.78 8.48
N ILE A 228 -3.86 20.50 8.84
CA ILE A 228 -2.75 19.72 9.38
C ILE A 228 -1.70 19.57 8.29
N LYS A 229 -0.45 19.93 8.60
CA LYS A 229 0.61 19.96 7.60
C LYS A 229 1.06 18.55 7.23
N PRO A 230 1.51 18.33 5.98
CA PRO A 230 2.05 17.06 5.55
C PRO A 230 3.19 16.56 6.46
N SER A 231 3.02 15.40 7.07
CA SER A 231 4.05 14.78 7.89
C SER A 231 5.14 14.12 7.03
N LEU A 232 6.41 14.28 7.41
CA LEU A 232 7.50 13.51 6.83
C LEU A 232 7.29 12.01 7.07
N TYR A 233 6.74 11.65 8.23
CA TYR A 233 6.54 10.28 8.71
C TYR A 233 5.29 9.61 8.15
N GLU A 234 4.35 10.35 7.57
CA GLU A 234 3.20 9.73 6.89
C GLU A 234 3.61 9.02 5.58
N ASN A 235 3.16 7.77 5.44
CA ASN A 235 3.34 6.95 4.24
C ASN A 235 2.11 6.99 3.33
N ASN A 236 0.93 7.12 3.93
CA ASN A 236 -0.33 7.18 3.23
C ASN A 236 -0.41 8.47 2.40
N ARG A 237 -0.68 8.35 1.09
CA ARG A 237 -0.66 9.50 0.19
C ARG A 237 -1.89 10.39 0.34
N ASP A 238 -3.04 9.80 0.65
CA ASP A 238 -4.29 10.53 0.85
C ASP A 238 -4.23 11.37 2.13
N ILE A 239 -3.72 10.81 3.22
CA ILE A 239 -3.53 11.54 4.49
C ILE A 239 -2.41 12.58 4.36
N LYS A 240 -1.26 12.18 3.79
CA LYS A 240 -0.11 13.08 3.69
C LYS A 240 -0.40 14.32 2.86
N ASN A 241 -1.17 14.16 1.77
CA ASN A 241 -1.51 15.18 0.78
C ASN A 241 -0.43 16.27 0.62
N GLN A 242 0.68 15.92 -0.05
CA GLN A 242 1.91 16.74 -0.06
C GLN A 242 1.75 18.20 -0.50
N LYS A 243 0.67 18.53 -1.22
CA LYS A 243 0.43 19.89 -1.70
C LYS A 243 -0.40 20.72 -0.73
N LYS A 244 -1.44 20.12 -0.14
CA LYS A 244 -2.47 20.86 0.58
C LYS A 244 -2.59 20.51 2.06
N GLY A 245 -1.98 19.42 2.54
CA GLY A 245 -2.29 18.89 3.88
C GLY A 245 -3.72 18.31 3.94
N ILE A 246 -4.22 18.12 5.16
CA ILE A 246 -5.55 17.57 5.42
C ILE A 246 -6.28 18.45 6.44
N SER A 247 -7.55 18.77 6.20
CA SER A 247 -8.31 19.61 7.15
C SER A 247 -8.62 18.87 8.45
N LEU A 248 -8.96 19.59 9.53
CA LEU A 248 -9.39 18.97 10.79
C LEU A 248 -10.59 18.03 10.58
N LEU A 249 -11.55 18.44 9.75
CA LEU A 249 -12.75 17.67 9.45
C LEU A 249 -12.42 16.42 8.62
N GLU A 250 -11.55 16.54 7.62
CA GLU A 250 -11.07 15.39 6.84
C GLU A 250 -10.27 14.42 7.70
N TYR A 251 -9.45 14.94 8.62
CA TYR A 251 -8.64 14.11 9.51
C TYR A 251 -9.47 13.39 10.57
N SER A 252 -10.57 14.01 11.06
CA SER A 252 -11.52 13.33 11.95
C SER A 252 -12.29 12.24 11.23
N MET A 253 -12.63 12.43 9.95
CA MET A 253 -13.21 11.39 9.10
C MET A 253 -12.24 10.20 8.93
N VAL A 254 -10.98 10.44 8.55
CA VAL A 254 -9.95 9.39 8.41
C VAL A 254 -9.74 8.62 9.71
N SER A 255 -9.74 9.32 10.84
CA SER A 255 -9.47 8.72 12.15
C SER A 255 -10.69 8.02 12.75
N GLY A 256 -11.87 8.16 12.14
CA GLY A 256 -13.13 7.65 12.70
C GLY A 256 -13.58 8.38 13.97
N SER A 257 -13.08 9.61 14.19
CA SER A 257 -13.24 10.40 15.42
C SER A 257 -14.61 11.09 15.45
N ILE A 258 -15.64 10.33 15.79
CA ILE A 258 -17.03 10.75 15.66
C ILE A 258 -17.37 11.97 16.52
N LYS A 259 -16.83 12.09 17.74
CA LYS A 259 -17.15 13.22 18.64
C LYS A 259 -16.62 14.52 18.07
N ILE A 260 -15.35 14.52 17.65
CA ILE A 260 -14.73 15.72 17.05
C ILE A 260 -15.30 16.00 15.67
N PHE A 261 -15.58 14.97 14.87
CA PHE A 261 -16.28 15.12 13.59
C PHE A 261 -17.62 15.85 13.77
N ARG A 262 -18.49 15.37 14.68
CA ARG A 262 -19.78 16.02 14.98
C ARG A 262 -19.62 17.47 15.40
N PHE A 263 -18.66 17.77 16.26
CA PHE A 263 -18.39 19.14 16.68
C PHE A 263 -18.05 20.03 15.48
N LEU A 264 -17.11 19.62 14.64
CA LEU A 264 -16.69 20.37 13.46
C LEU A 264 -17.83 20.52 12.45
N TRP A 265 -18.60 19.45 12.25
CA TRP A 265 -19.77 19.41 11.36
C TRP A 265 -20.86 20.40 11.80
N LEU A 266 -21.24 20.37 13.09
CA LEU A 266 -22.22 21.31 13.67
C LEU A 266 -21.75 22.77 13.60
N LYS A 267 -20.43 22.99 13.70
CA LYS A 267 -19.82 24.31 13.53
C LYS A 267 -19.61 24.71 12.07
N LYS A 268 -20.11 23.91 11.12
CA LYS A 268 -20.06 24.17 9.67
C LYS A 268 -18.63 24.35 9.16
N ALA A 269 -17.69 23.53 9.66
CA ALA A 269 -16.35 23.47 9.09
C ALA A 269 -16.42 23.16 7.59
N GLU A 270 -15.53 23.78 6.81
CA GLU A 270 -15.50 23.64 5.36
C GLU A 270 -15.13 22.22 4.94
N TYR A 271 -15.86 21.69 3.96
CA TYR A 271 -15.54 20.44 3.28
C TYR A 271 -15.75 20.61 1.77
N PHE A 272 -15.15 19.70 1.01
CA PHE A 272 -15.21 19.70 -0.45
C PHE A 272 -15.73 18.36 -0.95
N ASN A 273 -16.12 18.30 -2.23
CA ASN A 273 -16.50 17.03 -2.85
C ASN A 273 -15.42 15.94 -2.78
N SER A 274 -14.15 16.33 -2.71
CA SER A 274 -13.04 15.40 -2.50
C SER A 274 -12.91 14.86 -1.07
N SER A 275 -13.60 15.46 -0.09
CA SER A 275 -13.48 15.12 1.33
C SER A 275 -14.22 13.82 1.68
N HIS A 276 -15.23 13.42 0.89
CA HIS A 276 -16.04 12.22 1.13
C HIS A 276 -15.24 10.93 1.15
N LYS A 277 -14.16 10.84 0.37
CA LYS A 277 -13.30 9.64 0.40
C LYS A 277 -12.73 9.38 1.80
N TYR A 278 -12.58 10.42 2.63
CA TYR A 278 -12.00 10.28 3.97
C TYR A 278 -12.95 9.60 4.95
N SER A 279 -14.27 9.71 4.78
CA SER A 279 -15.22 8.94 5.60
C SER A 279 -15.17 7.45 5.28
N ILE A 280 -14.99 7.11 3.99
CA ILE A 280 -14.74 5.74 3.56
C ILE A 280 -13.42 5.24 4.13
N ILE A 281 -12.33 6.03 4.02
CA ILE A 281 -11.02 5.66 4.56
C ILE A 281 -11.10 5.31 6.06
N GLY A 282 -11.78 6.14 6.86
CA GLY A 282 -11.95 5.90 8.28
C GLY A 282 -12.91 4.77 8.63
N GLY A 283 -13.87 4.48 7.75
CA GLY A 283 -14.78 3.34 7.92
C GLY A 283 -15.73 3.44 9.11
N ASN A 284 -15.96 4.65 9.64
CA ASN A 284 -16.93 4.85 10.72
C ASN A 284 -18.34 5.00 10.09
N TYR A 285 -19.20 4.00 10.30
CA TYR A 285 -20.56 3.97 9.75
C TYR A 285 -21.40 5.19 10.12
N GLU A 286 -21.26 5.70 11.33
CA GLU A 286 -22.02 6.87 11.79
C GLU A 286 -21.59 8.14 11.06
N ILE A 287 -20.29 8.32 10.83
CA ILE A 287 -19.78 9.40 9.98
C ILE A 287 -20.29 9.25 8.53
N ILE A 288 -20.28 8.02 8.00
CA ILE A 288 -20.75 7.72 6.64
C ILE A 288 -22.23 8.09 6.50
N HIS A 289 -23.09 7.68 7.45
CA HIS A 289 -24.52 8.01 7.44
C HIS A 289 -24.79 9.51 7.60
N ILE A 290 -24.09 10.21 8.49
CA ILE A 290 -24.25 11.68 8.62
C ILE A 290 -23.94 12.36 7.28
N ILE A 291 -22.87 11.94 6.60
CA ILE A 291 -22.52 12.48 5.29
C ILE A 291 -23.59 12.12 4.25
N GLU A 292 -24.08 10.89 4.25
CA GLU A 292 -25.12 10.44 3.32
C GLU A 292 -26.43 11.24 3.46
N GLU A 293 -26.85 11.50 4.70
CA GLU A 293 -28.15 12.14 4.99
C GLU A 293 -28.09 13.67 4.94
N GLU A 294 -27.00 14.27 5.43
CA GLU A 294 -26.93 15.72 5.65
C GLU A 294 -26.12 16.49 4.59
N SER A 295 -25.36 15.80 3.74
CA SER A 295 -24.61 16.44 2.67
C SER A 295 -25.31 16.32 1.31
N ASN A 296 -24.98 17.18 0.36
CA ASN A 296 -25.48 17.09 -1.02
C ASN A 296 -24.77 16.01 -1.84
N TYR A 297 -24.22 14.99 -1.18
CA TYR A 297 -23.32 14.03 -1.77
C TYR A 297 -24.04 12.79 -2.29
N THR A 298 -23.57 12.27 -3.43
CA THR A 298 -23.99 10.98 -3.95
C THR A 298 -22.79 10.04 -3.99
N PHE A 299 -22.89 8.91 -3.30
CA PHE A 299 -21.88 7.88 -3.32
C PHE A 299 -21.76 7.31 -4.74
N ASP A 300 -20.58 7.42 -5.32
CA ASP A 300 -20.29 6.94 -6.68
C ASP A 300 -19.41 5.68 -6.66
N ARG A 301 -19.16 5.14 -7.86
CA ARG A 301 -18.30 3.97 -8.03
C ARG A 301 -16.84 4.23 -7.64
N ASN A 302 -16.36 5.48 -7.66
CA ASN A 302 -14.99 5.77 -7.27
C ASN A 302 -14.77 5.54 -5.77
N LEU A 303 -15.81 5.73 -4.95
CA LEU A 303 -15.74 5.40 -3.53
C LEU A 303 -15.64 3.90 -3.24
N MET A 304 -16.21 3.03 -4.10
CA MET A 304 -16.00 1.59 -3.95
C MET A 304 -14.52 1.23 -4.04
N HIS A 305 -13.80 1.83 -5.00
CA HIS A 305 -12.35 1.64 -5.12
C HIS A 305 -11.63 2.06 -3.83
N ILE A 306 -12.04 3.16 -3.19
CA ILE A 306 -11.46 3.59 -1.91
C ILE A 306 -11.77 2.58 -0.81
N ALA A 307 -12.99 2.06 -0.71
CA ALA A 307 -13.34 1.05 0.28
C ALA A 307 -12.49 -0.23 0.12
N ILE A 308 -12.31 -0.69 -1.12
CA ILE A 308 -11.46 -1.86 -1.42
C ILE A 308 -9.99 -1.58 -1.07
N GLN A 309 -9.45 -0.42 -1.48
CA GLN A 309 -8.04 -0.04 -1.22
C GLN A 309 -7.74 -0.01 0.28
N TYR A 310 -8.67 0.53 1.08
CA TYR A 310 -8.52 0.70 2.52
C TYR A 310 -9.05 -0.49 3.34
N TYR A 311 -9.30 -1.63 2.70
CA TYR A 311 -9.77 -2.87 3.31
C TYR A 311 -11.06 -2.72 4.13
N ARG A 312 -11.92 -1.77 3.75
CA ARG A 312 -13.25 -1.55 4.33
C ARG A 312 -14.28 -2.42 3.61
N ASN A 313 -14.13 -3.73 3.76
CA ASN A 313 -14.96 -4.71 3.05
C ASN A 313 -16.44 -4.59 3.43
N ASP A 314 -16.70 -4.19 4.67
CA ASP A 314 -18.01 -3.90 5.24
C ASP A 314 -18.65 -2.65 4.59
N VAL A 315 -17.89 -1.57 4.42
CA VAL A 315 -18.33 -0.37 3.71
C VAL A 315 -18.48 -0.63 2.21
N TYR A 316 -17.60 -1.44 1.61
CA TYR A 316 -17.74 -1.90 0.24
C TYR A 316 -19.07 -2.64 0.04
N ALA A 317 -19.39 -3.59 0.93
CA ALA A 317 -20.65 -4.32 0.89
C ALA A 317 -21.86 -3.39 1.07
N TYR A 318 -21.77 -2.40 1.97
CA TYR A 318 -22.81 -1.39 2.13
C TYR A 318 -23.04 -0.58 0.85
N ILE A 319 -21.98 -0.04 0.24
CA ILE A 319 -22.08 0.75 -1.00
C ILE A 319 -22.67 -0.12 -2.13
N LEU A 320 -22.22 -1.37 -2.25
CA LEU A 320 -22.71 -2.28 -3.27
C LEU A 320 -24.21 -2.59 -3.10
N ASN A 321 -24.63 -2.95 -1.89
CA ASN A 321 -25.98 -3.44 -1.62
C ASN A 321 -27.02 -2.31 -1.50
N SER A 322 -26.64 -1.21 -0.85
CA SER A 322 -27.59 -0.13 -0.53
C SER A 322 -27.68 0.90 -1.66
N LEU A 323 -26.55 1.25 -2.27
CA LEU A 323 -26.45 2.43 -3.14
C LEU A 323 -26.44 2.07 -4.62
N LEU A 324 -25.62 1.10 -5.04
CA LEU A 324 -25.42 0.82 -6.47
C LEU A 324 -26.28 -0.33 -7.00
N LYS A 325 -26.65 -1.29 -6.13
CA LYS A 325 -27.53 -2.44 -6.42
C LYS A 325 -27.15 -3.26 -7.66
N THR A 326 -25.93 -3.07 -8.16
CA THR A 326 -25.41 -3.70 -9.38
C THR A 326 -23.95 -4.07 -9.13
N LEU A 327 -23.64 -5.35 -9.37
CA LEU A 327 -22.27 -5.83 -9.27
C LEU A 327 -21.40 -5.13 -10.34
N PRO A 328 -20.20 -4.67 -9.97
CA PRO A 328 -19.26 -4.17 -10.96
C PRO A 328 -18.86 -5.32 -11.90
N THR A 329 -18.70 -5.02 -13.19
CA THR A 329 -18.19 -6.03 -14.14
C THR A 329 -16.76 -6.40 -13.79
N VAL A 330 -16.29 -7.59 -14.21
CA VAL A 330 -14.90 -7.99 -14.01
C VAL A 330 -13.95 -6.92 -14.58
N SER A 331 -14.20 -6.38 -15.77
CA SER A 331 -13.44 -5.25 -16.31
C SER A 331 -13.42 -4.01 -15.39
N GLN A 332 -14.52 -3.66 -14.73
CA GLN A 332 -14.56 -2.53 -13.80
C GLN A 332 -13.78 -2.81 -12.53
N ILE A 333 -13.89 -4.03 -12.01
CA ILE A 333 -13.10 -4.52 -10.89
C ILE A 333 -11.61 -4.48 -11.23
N LEU A 334 -11.25 -4.99 -12.40
CA LEU A 334 -9.88 -5.00 -12.88
C LEU A 334 -9.37 -3.58 -13.13
N ASP A 335 -10.21 -2.65 -13.59
CA ASP A 335 -9.87 -1.23 -13.67
C ASP A 335 -9.67 -0.60 -12.28
N PHE A 336 -10.46 -0.99 -11.26
CA PHE A 336 -10.19 -0.60 -9.87
C PHE A 336 -8.85 -1.14 -9.39
N LEU A 337 -8.63 -2.44 -9.57
CA LEU A 337 -7.37 -3.11 -9.24
C LEU A 337 -6.21 -2.43 -9.96
N SER A 338 -6.37 -2.01 -11.21
CA SER A 338 -5.27 -1.42 -11.96
C SER A 338 -4.85 -0.01 -11.57
N SER A 339 -5.74 0.75 -10.95
CA SER A 339 -5.55 2.18 -10.68
C SER A 339 -4.64 2.41 -9.46
N ASN A 340 -4.65 1.48 -8.50
CA ASN A 340 -3.75 1.45 -7.36
C ASN A 340 -3.43 -0.01 -7.01
N PRO A 341 -2.24 -0.31 -6.46
CA PRO A 341 -1.89 -1.65 -6.00
C PRO A 341 -2.79 -2.11 -4.85
N ILE A 342 -3.93 -2.69 -5.20
CA ILE A 342 -4.89 -3.24 -4.25
C ILE A 342 -4.49 -4.69 -4.00
N ASN A 343 -3.97 -4.95 -2.81
CA ASN A 343 -3.69 -6.31 -2.33
C ASN A 343 -4.83 -6.82 -1.43
N ASN A 344 -6.08 -6.48 -1.76
CA ASN A 344 -7.25 -6.94 -1.02
C ASN A 344 -7.72 -8.31 -1.55
N TYR A 345 -7.02 -9.36 -1.12
CA TYR A 345 -7.27 -10.75 -1.49
C TYR A 345 -8.61 -11.29 -1.02
N GLU A 346 -9.26 -10.65 -0.04
CA GLU A 346 -10.65 -10.95 0.31
C GLU A 346 -11.56 -10.67 -0.89
N ILE A 347 -11.58 -9.41 -1.33
CA ILE A 347 -12.39 -8.96 -2.47
C ILE A 347 -11.96 -9.63 -3.77
N ILE A 348 -10.65 -9.77 -4.03
CA ILE A 348 -10.17 -10.50 -5.22
C ILE A 348 -10.67 -11.94 -5.22
N SER A 349 -10.65 -12.63 -4.08
CA SER A 349 -11.16 -13.99 -3.98
C SER A 349 -12.67 -14.04 -4.17
N GLU A 350 -13.42 -13.11 -3.59
CA GLU A 350 -14.87 -13.04 -3.79
C GLU A 350 -15.23 -12.82 -5.25
N LEU A 351 -14.46 -12.01 -5.97
CA LEU A 351 -14.77 -11.65 -7.35
C LEU A 351 -14.27 -12.65 -8.40
N LEU A 352 -13.13 -13.32 -8.15
CA LEU A 352 -12.52 -14.26 -9.09
C LEU A 352 -12.83 -15.74 -8.80
N ILE A 353 -13.24 -16.07 -7.57
CA ILE A 353 -13.43 -17.45 -7.12
C ILE A 353 -14.88 -17.72 -6.72
N LYS A 354 -15.49 -16.86 -5.89
CA LYS A 354 -16.90 -17.05 -5.52
C LYS A 354 -17.78 -16.58 -6.68
N GLN A 355 -18.36 -17.53 -7.40
CA GLN A 355 -19.55 -17.25 -8.19
C GLN A 355 -20.71 -16.89 -7.25
N ASP A 356 -21.52 -15.94 -7.69
CA ASP A 356 -22.77 -15.53 -7.03
C ASP A 356 -23.63 -16.77 -6.68
N PRO A 357 -24.20 -16.89 -5.47
CA PRO A 357 -25.27 -17.85 -5.18
C PRO A 357 -26.46 -17.76 -6.15
N GLN A 358 -26.63 -16.63 -6.85
CA GLN A 358 -27.66 -16.43 -7.89
C GLN A 358 -27.20 -16.79 -9.31
N GLY A 359 -26.02 -17.38 -9.49
CA GLY A 359 -25.65 -18.06 -10.75
C GLY A 359 -25.26 -17.16 -11.91
N ILE A 360 -24.60 -16.02 -11.65
CA ILE A 360 -23.87 -15.32 -12.72
C ILE A 360 -22.64 -16.17 -13.07
N ASP A 361 -22.80 -17.02 -14.08
CA ASP A 361 -21.71 -17.72 -14.75
C ASP A 361 -20.84 -16.67 -15.46
N ILE A 362 -19.86 -16.14 -14.74
CA ILE A 362 -18.77 -15.40 -15.39
C ILE A 362 -18.08 -16.43 -16.27
N ASN A 363 -18.39 -16.40 -17.57
CA ASN A 363 -17.72 -17.23 -18.56
C ASN A 363 -16.20 -17.10 -18.32
N GLN A 364 -15.58 -18.20 -17.89
CA GLN A 364 -14.16 -18.27 -17.52
C GLN A 364 -13.25 -17.71 -18.64
N GLU A 365 -13.66 -17.85 -19.90
CA GLU A 365 -12.97 -17.26 -21.05
C GLU A 365 -13.03 -15.73 -21.07
N LYS A 366 -14.18 -15.14 -20.73
CA LYS A 366 -14.33 -13.69 -20.61
C LYS A 366 -13.45 -13.15 -19.49
N MET A 367 -13.40 -13.84 -18.35
CA MET A 367 -12.49 -13.48 -17.26
C MET A 367 -11.02 -13.52 -17.70
N ILE A 368 -10.59 -14.55 -18.45
CA ILE A 368 -9.23 -14.59 -18.99
C ILE A 368 -8.96 -13.43 -19.93
N LEU A 369 -9.87 -13.15 -20.86
CA LEU A 369 -9.67 -12.08 -21.83
C LEU A 369 -9.52 -10.73 -21.11
N GLU A 370 -10.37 -10.47 -20.11
CA GLU A 370 -10.29 -9.24 -19.31
C GLU A 370 -9.02 -9.21 -18.43
N LEU A 371 -8.61 -10.34 -17.84
CA LEU A 371 -7.35 -10.46 -17.10
C LEU A 371 -6.13 -10.22 -18.01
N LYS A 372 -6.14 -10.77 -19.23
CA LYS A 372 -5.11 -10.57 -20.26
C LYS A 372 -5.03 -9.10 -20.64
N ASP A 373 -6.16 -8.50 -21.01
CA ASP A 373 -6.25 -7.10 -21.41
C ASP A 373 -5.77 -6.18 -20.30
N MET A 374 -6.10 -6.50 -19.05
CA MET A 374 -5.58 -5.80 -17.88
C MET A 374 -4.05 -5.96 -17.76
N ILE A 375 -3.51 -7.17 -17.86
CA ILE A 375 -2.05 -7.36 -17.81
C ILE A 375 -1.33 -6.60 -18.93
N ILE A 376 -1.91 -6.53 -20.14
CA ILE A 376 -1.33 -5.78 -21.25
C ILE A 376 -1.45 -4.27 -20.98
N LYS A 377 -2.65 -3.79 -20.64
CA LYS A 377 -2.96 -2.37 -20.39
C LYS A 377 -2.14 -1.81 -19.22
N TYR A 378 -1.96 -2.60 -18.18
CA TYR A 378 -1.38 -2.14 -16.91
C TYR A 378 -0.02 -2.73 -16.58
N GLY A 379 0.38 -3.86 -17.18
CA GLY A 379 1.71 -4.45 -16.97
C GLY A 379 2.86 -3.49 -17.29
N LEU A 380 2.63 -2.52 -18.20
CA LEU A 380 3.55 -1.44 -18.56
C LEU A 380 3.74 -0.39 -17.44
N ASN A 381 2.67 -0.03 -16.73
CA ASN A 381 2.65 1.14 -15.84
C ASN A 381 2.52 0.76 -14.35
N ALA A 382 2.09 -0.45 -14.07
CA ALA A 382 1.71 -0.87 -12.74
C ALA A 382 2.86 -1.60 -12.05
N GLN A 383 3.87 -0.84 -11.62
CA GLN A 383 5.06 -1.31 -10.89
C GLN A 383 4.78 -2.03 -9.55
N ARG A 384 3.53 -2.34 -9.23
CA ARG A 384 3.10 -2.88 -7.94
C ARG A 384 1.96 -3.89 -8.03
N LEU A 385 1.40 -4.14 -9.20
CA LEU A 385 0.04 -4.70 -9.28
C LEU A 385 -0.09 -6.19 -9.52
N PHE A 386 1.00 -6.85 -9.87
CA PHE A 386 0.92 -8.27 -10.14
C PHE A 386 2.10 -8.93 -9.47
N VAL A 387 1.77 -9.58 -8.37
CA VAL A 387 2.52 -10.71 -7.84
C VAL A 387 2.73 -11.69 -8.98
N SER A 388 3.92 -12.27 -9.05
CA SER A 388 4.36 -13.20 -10.08
C SER A 388 3.30 -14.23 -10.49
N PHE A 389 2.52 -14.79 -9.55
CA PHE A 389 1.54 -15.83 -9.85
C PHE A 389 0.42 -15.41 -10.83
N PHE A 390 0.04 -14.13 -10.88
CA PHE A 390 -0.95 -13.66 -11.88
C PHE A 390 -0.37 -13.77 -13.28
N TYR A 391 0.90 -13.41 -13.46
CA TYR A 391 1.59 -13.60 -14.74
C TYR A 391 1.72 -15.08 -15.07
N SER A 392 2.16 -15.89 -14.12
CA SER A 392 2.33 -17.33 -14.30
C SER A 392 1.02 -17.99 -14.76
N PHE A 393 -0.11 -17.64 -14.14
CA PHE A 393 -1.43 -18.15 -14.53
C PHE A 393 -1.83 -17.75 -15.96
N ILE A 394 -1.65 -16.48 -16.32
CA ILE A 394 -2.01 -15.97 -17.66
C ILE A 394 -1.11 -16.56 -18.74
N LEU A 395 0.18 -16.70 -18.46
CA LEU A 395 1.13 -17.31 -19.39
C LEU A 395 0.84 -18.79 -19.66
N GLN A 396 0.16 -19.50 -18.76
CA GLN A 396 -0.23 -20.90 -18.98
C GLN A 396 -1.37 -21.07 -19.98
N GLN A 397 -2.12 -20.01 -20.32
CA GLN A 397 -3.30 -20.14 -21.18
C GLN A 397 -2.91 -20.32 -22.65
N PRO A 398 -3.48 -21.32 -23.36
CA PRO A 398 -3.09 -21.65 -24.75
C PRO A 398 -3.50 -20.55 -25.74
N ASN A 399 -4.55 -19.78 -25.42
CA ASN A 399 -5.08 -18.72 -26.28
C ASN A 399 -4.32 -17.39 -26.12
N ILE A 400 -3.26 -17.36 -25.31
CA ILE A 400 -2.46 -16.15 -25.06
C ILE A 400 -1.14 -16.26 -25.80
N ASP A 401 -1.10 -15.62 -26.97
CA ASP A 401 0.14 -15.46 -27.72
C ASP A 401 1.01 -14.34 -27.11
N VAL A 402 2.00 -14.78 -26.35
CA VAL A 402 3.01 -13.94 -25.71
C VAL A 402 3.96 -13.28 -26.70
N ASN A 403 4.00 -13.77 -27.94
CA ASN A 403 4.88 -13.26 -29.00
C ASN A 403 4.25 -12.10 -29.79
N THR A 404 3.00 -11.76 -29.49
CA THR A 404 2.40 -10.53 -30.02
C THR A 404 3.24 -9.32 -29.62
N LYS A 405 3.51 -8.42 -30.58
CA LYS A 405 4.38 -7.24 -30.41
C LYS A 405 4.01 -6.41 -29.18
N GLU A 406 2.71 -6.31 -28.88
CA GLU A 406 2.16 -5.62 -27.71
C GLU A 406 2.54 -6.31 -26.40
N THR A 407 2.46 -7.65 -26.35
CA THR A 407 2.79 -8.46 -25.17
C THR A 407 4.30 -8.50 -24.92
N ILE A 408 5.11 -8.67 -25.97
CA ILE A 408 6.58 -8.57 -25.87
C ILE A 408 6.98 -7.19 -25.34
N CYS A 409 6.42 -6.10 -25.87
CA CYS A 409 6.66 -4.75 -25.34
C CYS A 409 6.29 -4.62 -23.86
N CYS A 410 5.23 -5.30 -23.40
CA CYS A 410 4.86 -5.35 -21.98
C CYS A 410 5.90 -6.06 -21.11
N PHE A 411 6.36 -7.24 -21.52
CA PHE A 411 7.38 -7.98 -20.78
C PHE A 411 8.76 -7.32 -20.86
N CYS A 412 9.17 -6.85 -22.04
CA CYS A 412 10.43 -6.14 -22.26
C CYS A 412 10.47 -4.78 -21.56
N SER A 413 9.36 -4.06 -21.40
CA SER A 413 9.34 -2.81 -20.64
C SER A 413 9.32 -3.03 -19.13
N ARG A 414 8.75 -4.14 -18.62
CA ARG A 414 8.90 -4.54 -17.22
C ARG A 414 10.34 -4.96 -16.94
N LEU A 415 10.93 -5.78 -17.82
CA LEU A 415 12.37 -6.07 -17.83
C LEU A 415 13.20 -4.78 -17.94
N SER A 416 12.85 -3.85 -18.82
CA SER A 416 13.51 -2.55 -18.97
C SER A 416 13.30 -1.66 -17.75
N SER A 417 12.16 -1.68 -17.06
CA SER A 417 11.97 -0.91 -15.81
C SER A 417 12.82 -1.48 -14.67
N ILE A 418 13.08 -2.79 -14.72
CA ILE A 418 14.00 -3.49 -13.83
C ILE A 418 15.47 -3.22 -14.25
N LEU A 419 15.76 -3.15 -15.56
CA LEU A 419 17.10 -2.95 -16.14
C LEU A 419 17.52 -1.48 -16.28
N THR A 420 16.62 -0.52 -16.44
CA THR A 420 16.90 0.94 -16.54
C THR A 420 17.18 1.56 -15.18
N TRP A 421 16.82 0.87 -14.09
CA TRP A 421 17.40 1.12 -12.76
C TRP A 421 18.84 0.60 -12.65
N HIS A 422 19.27 -0.24 -13.59
CA HIS A 422 20.57 -0.90 -13.66
C HIS A 422 21.35 -0.51 -14.93
N PHE A 423 21.68 0.78 -15.08
CA PHE A 423 22.91 1.13 -15.80
C PHE A 423 24.08 1.19 -14.81
N SER A 424 24.44 0.01 -14.32
CA SER A 424 25.82 -0.38 -13.97
C SER A 424 25.98 -1.84 -14.45
N PRO A 425 27.06 -2.22 -15.16
CA PRO A 425 26.97 -3.23 -16.23
C PRO A 425 26.96 -4.71 -15.80
N ILE A 426 26.69 -5.07 -14.54
CA ILE A 426 27.11 -6.42 -14.04
C ILE A 426 26.01 -7.28 -13.40
N PHE A 427 24.78 -6.81 -13.17
CA PHE A 427 23.78 -7.62 -12.44
C PHE A 427 22.49 -7.86 -13.22
N ILE A 428 22.40 -9.02 -13.87
CA ILE A 428 21.13 -9.59 -14.37
C ILE A 428 20.52 -10.43 -13.23
N ILE A 429 19.30 -10.10 -12.82
CA ILE A 429 18.58 -10.66 -11.67
C ILE A 429 18.01 -12.05 -12.00
N PRO A 430 17.94 -13.01 -11.05
CA PRO A 430 17.28 -14.31 -11.23
C PRO A 430 15.85 -14.26 -11.77
N HIS A 431 15.05 -13.23 -11.42
CA HIS A 431 13.69 -13.03 -11.96
C HIS A 431 13.70 -12.60 -13.45
N CYS A 432 14.68 -11.78 -13.86
CA CYS A 432 14.88 -11.44 -15.28
C CYS A 432 15.37 -12.67 -16.06
N ILE A 433 16.25 -13.47 -15.46
CA ILE A 433 16.70 -14.74 -16.02
C ILE A 433 15.50 -15.69 -16.12
N MET A 434 14.69 -15.88 -15.08
CA MET A 434 13.53 -16.78 -15.08
C MET A 434 12.51 -16.40 -16.16
N LEU A 435 12.09 -15.12 -16.23
CA LEU A 435 11.19 -14.63 -17.27
C LEU A 435 11.84 -14.73 -18.67
N ALA A 436 13.12 -14.38 -18.80
CA ALA A 436 13.84 -14.53 -20.07
C ALA A 436 13.98 -16.00 -20.47
N THR A 437 14.27 -16.91 -19.54
CA THR A 437 14.34 -18.36 -19.79
C THR A 437 12.98 -18.95 -20.09
N MET A 438 11.89 -18.50 -19.47
CA MET A 438 10.54 -18.97 -19.82
C MET A 438 10.14 -18.50 -21.22
N VAL A 439 10.49 -17.27 -21.59
CA VAL A 439 10.30 -16.74 -22.95
C VAL A 439 11.20 -17.48 -23.96
N ILE A 440 12.48 -17.69 -23.65
CA ILE A 440 13.46 -18.38 -24.50
C ILE A 440 13.12 -19.87 -24.66
N MET A 441 12.74 -20.57 -23.59
CA MET A 441 12.35 -21.99 -23.61
C MET A 441 11.08 -22.21 -24.44
N ARG A 442 10.13 -21.27 -24.44
CA ARG A 442 8.97 -21.33 -25.33
C ARG A 442 9.32 -20.98 -26.78
N LEU A 443 10.22 -20.02 -27.01
CA LEU A 443 10.72 -19.73 -28.36
C LEU A 443 11.47 -20.92 -28.97
N LEU A 444 12.23 -21.66 -28.16
CA LEU A 444 12.98 -22.85 -28.60
C LEU A 444 12.11 -24.09 -28.83
N ASN A 445 10.94 -24.19 -28.19
CA ASN A 445 9.97 -25.27 -28.42
C ASN A 445 9.04 -25.03 -29.62
N CYS A 446 9.16 -23.89 -30.31
CA CYS A 446 8.36 -23.54 -31.49
C CYS A 446 9.16 -23.57 -32.81
N PHE A 447 10.42 -24.02 -32.79
CA PHE A 447 11.26 -24.21 -33.99
C PHE A 447 11.56 -25.67 -34.27
#